data_AF-A0A427T7F8-F1
#
_entry.id   AF-A0A427T7F8-F1
#
_cell.length_a   1.000
_cell.length_b   1.000
_cell.length_c   1.000
_cell.angle_alpha   90.00
_cell.angle_beta   90.00
_cell.angle_gamma   90.00
#
_symmetry.space_group_name_H-M   'P 1'
#
loop_
_entity.id
_entity.type
_entity.pdbx_description
1 polymer ?
#
loop_
_entity_poly.entity_id
_entity_poly.type
_entity_poly.pdbx_seq_one_letter_code
_entity_poly.pdbx_strand_id
1 'polypeptide(L)'
;MLVPLHSVSRVKGGVVTRANAYFIVRELPFDQVPRRFNLTRNDWHQVRVVMDGKSTPFRIELEYLHPLVKGPEMLRSPYEIEESDQRLFVVNESVDELRLKRANGALAYLRRGETVSYNVSEDSLKGGIPAKRSNIRIRKPYWYSLGIPPSAPRRIVVPEHIGRRYIASVLEQEEAVVIDKLYLVDPVNVEYVDVLLMSLNSALTWYQLELRGRTQLGQGVLEVKIPDWEGLLVLNPEKIHGDQLSELSAAFAPISTEQSIDSLESLADAARVTFEEIVMKLIGSSKPSRDRLTIERALRAAAAERSERRESVSEEKIARTKTIRGGANVDAYAARIAARISPFPDPRRFVPTGAMAATILVDGPLDGQITVGDDLFTSTQVFSGKRVVATADDPSGAVFIRGALLQDPDLKEISVPVGNVIENVIDEWRRECRDWHIKFEQAAEEVMKAITDIRLRGEIVERALTLLHAH
;
A
#
# COMPACT_ATOMS: atom_id res chain seq x y z
N MET A 1 -36.84 -9.00 17.26
CA MET A 1 -36.96 -9.09 15.79
C MET A 1 -35.60 -9.17 15.12
N LEU A 2 -34.57 -8.51 15.66
CA LEU A 2 -33.19 -8.71 15.25
C LEU A 2 -32.49 -9.82 16.06
N VAL A 3 -31.50 -10.46 15.46
CA VAL A 3 -30.59 -11.42 16.09
C VAL A 3 -29.15 -11.21 15.56
N PRO A 4 -28.11 -11.57 16.32
CA PRO A 4 -26.74 -11.58 15.79
C PRO A 4 -26.60 -12.56 14.62
N LEU A 5 -25.83 -12.19 13.58
CA LEU A 5 -25.66 -12.98 12.37
C LEU A 5 -25.10 -14.38 12.67
N HIS A 6 -24.18 -14.47 13.64
CA HIS A 6 -23.59 -15.74 14.09
C HIS A 6 -24.60 -16.72 14.73
N SER A 7 -25.78 -16.25 15.11
CA SER A 7 -26.83 -17.11 15.69
C SER A 7 -27.65 -17.85 14.65
N VAL A 8 -27.66 -17.36 13.41
CA VAL A 8 -28.49 -17.87 12.28
C VAL A 8 -27.67 -18.22 11.05
N SER A 9 -26.35 -18.02 11.11
CA SER A 9 -25.41 -18.36 10.03
C SER A 9 -24.00 -18.56 10.57
N ARG A 10 -23.12 -19.16 9.77
CA ARG A 10 -21.69 -19.26 10.01
C ARG A 10 -20.94 -18.43 8.97
N VAL A 11 -20.10 -17.50 9.42
CA VAL A 11 -19.24 -16.71 8.54
C VAL A 11 -17.89 -17.41 8.37
N LYS A 12 -17.43 -17.58 7.14
CA LYS A 12 -16.18 -18.26 6.80
C LYS A 12 -15.34 -17.45 5.83
N GLY A 13 -14.03 -17.54 5.95
CA GLY A 13 -13.11 -16.98 4.97
C GLY A 13 -13.18 -17.71 3.64
N GLY A 14 -12.96 -17.00 2.53
CA GLY A 14 -12.67 -17.61 1.24
C GLY A 14 -11.41 -18.48 1.28
N VAL A 15 -11.26 -19.34 0.27
CA VAL A 15 -10.14 -20.27 0.16
C VAL A 15 -8.83 -19.51 -0.13
N VAL A 16 -7.78 -19.82 0.63
CA VAL A 16 -6.47 -19.14 0.50
C VAL A 16 -5.47 -20.05 -0.22
N THR A 17 -5.25 -19.80 -1.51
CA THR A 17 -4.42 -20.68 -2.34
C THR A 17 -2.92 -20.56 -2.07
N ARG A 18 -2.43 -19.40 -1.59
CA ARG A 18 -0.99 -19.08 -1.37
C ARG A 18 -0.09 -19.24 -2.61
N ALA A 19 -0.66 -19.54 -3.78
CA ALA A 19 0.00 -19.64 -5.08
C ALA A 19 -1.01 -19.39 -6.21
N ASN A 20 -1.60 -18.19 -6.23
CA ASN A 20 -2.66 -17.81 -7.18
C ASN A 20 -2.26 -18.10 -8.63
N ALA A 21 -1.03 -17.78 -9.05
CA ALA A 21 -0.55 -18.03 -10.41
C ALA A 21 -0.50 -19.51 -10.83
N TYR A 22 -0.59 -20.44 -9.87
CA TYR A 22 -0.67 -21.88 -10.13
C TYR A 22 -2.11 -22.40 -9.99
N PHE A 23 -2.80 -22.08 -8.89
CA PHE A 23 -4.13 -22.62 -8.61
C PHE A 23 -5.24 -21.94 -9.41
N ILE A 24 -5.07 -20.67 -9.80
CA ILE A 24 -6.03 -19.94 -10.62
C ILE A 24 -5.58 -20.03 -12.05
N VAL A 25 -6.43 -20.61 -12.90
CA VAL A 25 -6.18 -20.80 -14.32
C VAL A 25 -7.26 -20.11 -15.13
N ARG A 26 -6.91 -19.59 -16.31
CA ARG A 26 -7.86 -18.92 -17.20
C ARG A 26 -8.35 -19.88 -18.27
N GLU A 27 -9.64 -20.21 -18.25
CA GLU A 27 -10.29 -21.00 -19.30
C GLU A 27 -10.24 -20.25 -20.63
N LEU A 28 -9.80 -20.93 -21.69
CA LEU A 28 -9.86 -20.39 -23.04
C LEU A 28 -11.24 -20.66 -23.64
N PRO A 29 -11.86 -19.68 -24.32
CA PRO A 29 -13.00 -19.95 -25.19
C PRO A 29 -12.67 -21.03 -26.24
N PHE A 30 -13.66 -21.83 -26.64
CA PHE A 30 -13.45 -22.99 -27.53
C PHE A 30 -12.77 -22.61 -28.86
N ASP A 31 -13.12 -21.44 -29.42
CA ASP A 31 -12.56 -20.88 -30.65
C ASP A 31 -11.10 -20.42 -30.52
N GLN A 32 -10.62 -20.21 -29.29
CA GLN A 32 -9.25 -19.80 -28.96
C GLN A 32 -8.35 -20.98 -28.58
N VAL A 33 -8.89 -22.20 -28.54
CA VAL A 33 -8.13 -23.40 -28.18
C VAL A 33 -7.08 -23.72 -29.26
N PRO A 34 -5.79 -23.88 -28.91
CA PRO A 34 -4.77 -24.25 -29.88
C PRO A 34 -5.07 -25.60 -30.55
N ARG A 35 -5.01 -25.64 -31.89
CA ARG A 35 -5.35 -26.84 -32.71
C ARG A 35 -4.65 -28.11 -32.25
N ARG A 36 -3.42 -28.01 -31.72
CA ARG A 36 -2.64 -29.15 -31.20
C ARG A 36 -3.34 -29.98 -30.10
N PHE A 37 -4.35 -29.42 -29.44
CA PHE A 37 -5.11 -30.15 -28.43
C PHE A 37 -6.20 -31.07 -29.01
N ASN A 38 -6.47 -30.98 -30.33
CA ASN A 38 -7.41 -31.83 -31.08
C ASN A 38 -8.76 -32.01 -30.35
N LEU A 39 -9.33 -30.90 -29.89
CA LEU A 39 -10.54 -30.88 -29.06
C LEU A 39 -11.79 -30.76 -29.91
N THR A 40 -12.73 -31.69 -29.73
CA THR A 40 -14.06 -31.62 -30.36
C THR A 40 -15.06 -30.90 -29.44
N ARG A 41 -16.23 -30.53 -29.96
CA ARG A 41 -17.32 -29.97 -29.14
C ARG A 41 -17.82 -30.95 -28.08
N ASN A 42 -17.79 -32.26 -28.36
CA ASN A 42 -18.21 -33.27 -27.38
C ASN A 42 -17.20 -33.38 -26.22
N ASP A 43 -15.91 -33.28 -26.53
CA ASP A 43 -14.86 -33.25 -25.49
C ASP A 43 -15.01 -32.03 -24.56
N TRP A 44 -15.57 -30.93 -25.08
CA TRP A 44 -15.82 -29.70 -24.31
C TRP A 44 -16.80 -29.88 -23.15
N HIS A 45 -17.48 -31.01 -22.99
CA HIS A 45 -18.27 -31.26 -21.78
C HIS A 45 -17.46 -31.89 -20.64
N GLN A 46 -16.28 -32.45 -20.95
CA GLN A 46 -15.48 -33.22 -20.00
C GLN A 46 -14.11 -32.60 -19.72
N VAL A 47 -13.58 -31.81 -20.65
CA VAL A 47 -12.26 -31.17 -20.51
C VAL A 47 -12.32 -29.69 -20.89
N ARG A 48 -11.38 -28.92 -20.38
CA ARG A 48 -11.11 -27.54 -20.78
C ARG A 48 -9.64 -27.36 -21.14
N VAL A 49 -9.37 -26.36 -21.96
CA VAL A 49 -8.01 -25.84 -22.12
C VAL A 49 -7.90 -24.56 -21.32
N VAL A 50 -6.96 -24.54 -20.39
CA VAL A 50 -6.74 -23.44 -19.46
C VAL A 50 -5.32 -22.93 -19.56
N MET A 51 -5.12 -21.65 -19.28
CA MET A 51 -3.82 -21.00 -19.19
C MET A 51 -3.43 -20.82 -17.72
N ASP A 52 -2.24 -21.28 -17.35
CA ASP A 52 -1.68 -20.99 -16.03
C ASP A 52 -1.20 -19.53 -15.92
N GLY A 53 -0.76 -19.10 -14.73
CA GLY A 53 -0.19 -17.77 -14.52
C GLY A 53 1.15 -17.51 -15.21
N LYS A 54 1.65 -18.47 -16.01
CA LYS A 54 2.80 -18.31 -16.92
C LYS A 54 2.37 -18.39 -18.40
N SER A 55 1.07 -18.27 -18.68
CA SER A 55 0.53 -18.33 -20.03
C SER A 55 0.87 -19.63 -20.76
N THR A 56 0.98 -20.74 -20.03
CA THR A 56 1.17 -22.07 -20.61
C THR A 56 -0.18 -22.78 -20.66
N PRO A 57 -0.62 -23.29 -21.83
CA PRO A 57 -1.91 -23.97 -21.95
C PRO A 57 -1.83 -25.43 -21.49
N PHE A 58 -2.86 -25.87 -20.78
CA PHE A 58 -3.05 -27.26 -20.34
C PHE A 58 -4.46 -27.73 -20.66
N ARG A 59 -4.60 -28.98 -21.10
CA ARG A 59 -5.88 -29.67 -21.19
C ARG A 59 -6.13 -30.37 -19.84
N ILE A 60 -7.19 -29.98 -19.14
CA ILE A 60 -7.54 -30.49 -17.81
C ILE A 60 -9.00 -30.93 -17.81
N GLU A 61 -9.30 -32.02 -17.12
CA GLU A 61 -10.65 -32.51 -16.91
C GLU A 61 -11.47 -31.50 -16.09
N LEU A 62 -12.70 -31.23 -16.53
CA LEU A 62 -13.58 -30.19 -15.95
C LEU A 62 -13.89 -30.47 -14.48
N GLU A 63 -13.93 -31.75 -14.07
CA GLU A 63 -14.17 -32.16 -12.67
C GLU A 63 -13.12 -31.60 -11.67
N TYR A 64 -11.94 -31.20 -12.15
CA TYR A 64 -10.88 -30.58 -11.31
C TYR A 64 -10.82 -29.05 -11.46
N LEU A 65 -11.78 -28.45 -12.16
CA LEU A 65 -11.83 -27.02 -12.48
C LEU A 65 -13.13 -26.42 -11.95
N HIS A 66 -13.03 -25.73 -10.82
CA HIS A 66 -14.19 -25.12 -10.18
C HIS A 66 -14.38 -23.66 -10.64
N PRO A 67 -15.62 -23.19 -10.81
CA PRO A 67 -15.90 -21.77 -10.96
C PRO A 67 -15.33 -20.96 -9.79
N LEU A 68 -14.91 -19.73 -10.06
CA LEU A 68 -14.20 -18.90 -9.09
C LEU A 68 -14.92 -17.57 -8.87
N VAL A 69 -15.06 -17.16 -7.61
CA VAL A 69 -15.45 -15.79 -7.21
C VAL A 69 -14.28 -15.18 -6.43
N LYS A 70 -13.63 -14.17 -7.00
CA LYS A 70 -12.31 -13.70 -6.55
C LYS A 70 -12.32 -12.35 -5.82
N GLY A 71 -13.29 -11.50 -6.09
CA GLY A 71 -13.28 -10.15 -5.55
C GLY A 71 -14.64 -9.47 -5.53
N PRO A 72 -14.74 -8.35 -4.78
CA PRO A 72 -15.98 -7.59 -4.63
C PRO A 72 -16.53 -7.06 -5.97
N GLU A 73 -15.68 -6.86 -6.97
CA GLU A 73 -16.07 -6.42 -8.31
C GLU A 73 -17.01 -7.41 -9.02
N MET A 74 -16.92 -8.69 -8.67
CA MET A 74 -17.76 -9.74 -9.27
C MET A 74 -19.17 -9.75 -8.69
N LEU A 75 -19.40 -9.13 -7.53
CA LEU A 75 -20.72 -9.05 -6.91
C LEU A 75 -21.51 -7.95 -7.62
N ARG A 76 -22.29 -8.29 -8.66
CA ARG A 76 -22.96 -7.30 -9.53
C ARG A 76 -24.26 -6.79 -8.93
N SER A 77 -25.03 -7.63 -8.26
CA SER A 77 -26.24 -7.25 -7.53
C SER A 77 -26.52 -8.30 -6.43
N PRO A 78 -27.53 -8.10 -5.56
CA PRO A 78 -27.89 -9.11 -4.57
C PRO A 78 -28.16 -10.52 -5.12
N TYR A 79 -28.61 -10.65 -6.37
CA TYR A 79 -28.86 -11.96 -7.01
C TYR A 79 -27.98 -12.23 -8.24
N GLU A 80 -26.99 -11.38 -8.51
CA GLU A 80 -26.11 -11.52 -9.67
C GLU A 80 -24.65 -11.48 -9.24
N ILE A 81 -23.93 -12.56 -9.53
CA ILE A 81 -22.47 -12.64 -9.45
C ILE A 81 -21.96 -12.85 -10.88
N GLU A 82 -21.04 -12.01 -11.31
CA GLU A 82 -20.42 -12.09 -12.63
C GLU A 82 -19.66 -13.41 -12.78
N GLU A 83 -19.85 -14.07 -13.92
CA GLU A 83 -19.07 -15.26 -14.25
C GLU A 83 -17.65 -14.88 -14.64
N SER A 84 -16.67 -15.61 -14.10
CA SER A 84 -15.27 -15.46 -14.48
C SER A 84 -14.85 -16.51 -15.50
N ASP A 85 -13.98 -16.11 -16.44
CA ASP A 85 -13.18 -17.04 -17.24
C ASP A 85 -12.08 -17.72 -16.40
N GLN A 86 -11.91 -17.31 -15.13
CA GLN A 86 -10.99 -17.94 -14.20
C GLN A 86 -11.66 -19.15 -13.52
N ARG A 87 -10.89 -20.23 -13.43
CA ARG A 87 -11.23 -21.44 -12.68
C ARG A 87 -10.19 -21.69 -11.60
N LEU A 88 -10.62 -22.32 -10.53
CA LEU A 88 -9.74 -22.85 -9.50
C LEU A 88 -9.43 -24.31 -9.81
N PHE A 89 -8.15 -24.64 -9.92
CA PHE A 89 -7.70 -26.03 -10.01
C PHE A 89 -7.75 -26.68 -8.63
N VAL A 90 -8.61 -27.67 -8.46
CA VAL A 90 -8.87 -28.36 -7.19
C VAL A 90 -8.70 -29.86 -7.39
N VAL A 91 -7.86 -30.47 -6.56
CA VAL A 91 -7.66 -31.92 -6.53
C VAL A 91 -7.54 -32.38 -5.08
N ASN A 92 -8.33 -33.38 -4.71
CA ASN A 92 -8.33 -33.93 -3.35
C ASN A 92 -7.89 -35.40 -3.31
N GLU A 93 -7.81 -36.06 -4.47
CA GLU A 93 -7.34 -37.43 -4.66
C GLU A 93 -5.82 -37.53 -4.67
N SER A 94 -5.32 -38.70 -4.29
CA SER A 94 -3.92 -39.08 -4.47
C SER A 94 -3.55 -39.17 -5.95
N VAL A 95 -2.24 -39.09 -6.21
CA VAL A 95 -1.68 -39.33 -7.56
C VAL A 95 -2.07 -40.71 -8.11
N ASP A 96 -2.19 -41.73 -7.26
CA ASP A 96 -2.55 -43.09 -7.70
C ASP A 96 -4.04 -43.22 -8.04
N GLU A 97 -4.92 -42.56 -7.29
CA GLU A 97 -6.34 -42.47 -7.63
C GLU A 97 -6.57 -41.73 -8.95
N LEU A 98 -5.86 -40.62 -9.18
CA LEU A 98 -5.93 -39.90 -10.47
C LEU A 98 -5.44 -40.76 -11.64
N ARG A 99 -4.41 -41.60 -11.43
CA ARG A 99 -3.95 -42.57 -12.44
C ARG A 99 -5.02 -43.60 -12.75
N LEU A 100 -5.69 -44.13 -11.71
CA LEU A 100 -6.78 -45.09 -11.86
C LEU A 100 -7.96 -44.50 -12.65
N LYS A 101 -8.31 -43.23 -12.35
CA LYS A 101 -9.33 -42.46 -13.07
C LYS A 101 -8.90 -42.03 -14.49
N ARG A 102 -7.62 -42.22 -14.85
CA ARG A 102 -7.02 -41.74 -16.10
C ARG A 102 -7.14 -40.21 -16.28
N ALA A 103 -7.10 -39.47 -15.17
CA ALA A 103 -7.09 -38.00 -15.12
C ALA A 103 -5.73 -37.43 -15.54
N ASN A 104 -5.36 -37.67 -16.80
CA ASN A 104 -4.03 -37.36 -17.33
C ASN A 104 -3.75 -35.86 -17.37
N GLY A 105 -4.78 -35.03 -17.58
CA GLY A 105 -4.67 -33.57 -17.59
C GLY A 105 -4.30 -33.02 -16.22
N ALA A 106 -5.07 -33.39 -15.19
CA ALA A 106 -4.78 -33.06 -13.81
C ALA A 106 -3.39 -33.57 -13.36
N LEU A 107 -3.02 -34.81 -13.70
CA LEU A 107 -1.69 -35.36 -13.40
C LEU A 107 -0.55 -34.56 -14.04
N ALA A 108 -0.71 -34.15 -15.30
CA ALA A 108 0.28 -33.32 -15.98
C ALA A 108 0.41 -31.94 -15.32
N TYR A 109 -0.71 -31.36 -14.89
CA TYR A 109 -0.73 -30.07 -14.22
C TYR A 109 -0.24 -30.12 -12.76
N LEU A 110 -0.39 -31.25 -12.06
CA LEU A 110 0.25 -31.47 -10.76
C LEU A 110 1.77 -31.48 -10.87
N ARG A 111 2.33 -32.23 -11.83
CA ARG A 111 3.79 -32.24 -12.10
C ARG A 111 4.33 -30.85 -12.41
N ARG A 112 3.52 -30.01 -13.07
CA ARG A 112 3.86 -28.61 -13.33
C ARG A 112 4.09 -27.83 -12.01
N GLY A 113 3.24 -28.01 -11.01
CA GLY A 113 3.39 -27.40 -9.68
C GLY A 113 4.52 -27.96 -8.82
N GLU A 114 5.10 -29.10 -9.21
CA GLU A 114 6.26 -29.74 -8.57
C GLU A 114 7.61 -29.32 -9.20
N THR A 115 7.57 -28.82 -10.45
CA THR A 115 8.76 -28.59 -11.25
C THR A 115 9.00 -27.11 -11.58
N VAL A 116 7.93 -26.31 -11.70
CA VAL A 116 8.04 -24.94 -12.20
C VAL A 116 7.79 -23.91 -11.12
N SER A 117 8.70 -22.93 -11.05
CA SER A 117 8.57 -21.79 -10.16
C SER A 117 7.51 -20.81 -10.66
N TYR A 118 6.63 -20.34 -9.78
CA TYR A 118 5.70 -19.25 -10.06
C TYR A 118 6.10 -18.04 -9.21
N ASN A 119 6.10 -16.83 -9.79
CA ASN A 119 6.37 -15.62 -9.03
C ASN A 119 5.05 -15.08 -8.46
N VAL A 120 5.07 -14.55 -7.24
CA VAL A 120 3.89 -13.96 -6.59
C VAL A 120 3.92 -12.42 -6.68
N SER A 121 5.10 -11.86 -6.92
CA SER A 121 5.35 -10.43 -7.12
C SER A 121 6.69 -10.22 -7.84
N GLU A 122 7.04 -8.97 -8.14
CA GLU A 122 8.38 -8.58 -8.64
C GLU A 122 9.51 -8.90 -7.65
N ASP A 123 9.19 -9.03 -6.36
CA ASP A 123 10.11 -9.47 -5.31
C ASP A 123 10.55 -10.94 -5.53
N SER A 124 11.84 -11.12 -5.82
CA SER A 124 12.46 -12.42 -6.12
C SER A 124 12.45 -13.40 -4.93
N LEU A 125 12.24 -12.89 -3.70
CA LEU A 125 12.07 -13.72 -2.49
C LEU A 125 10.65 -14.26 -2.36
N LYS A 126 9.68 -13.69 -3.10
CA LYS A 126 8.26 -14.06 -3.07
C LYS A 126 7.88 -14.83 -4.33
N GLY A 127 8.18 -16.13 -4.32
CA GLY A 127 7.92 -17.01 -5.45
C GLY A 127 8.34 -18.45 -5.17
N GLY A 128 8.64 -19.20 -6.23
CA GLY A 128 9.16 -20.56 -6.12
C GLY A 128 8.17 -21.62 -6.59
N ILE A 129 8.66 -22.87 -6.60
CA ILE A 129 7.90 -24.06 -6.97
C ILE A 129 6.80 -24.29 -5.92
N PRO A 130 5.50 -24.27 -6.29
CA PRO A 130 4.38 -24.41 -5.36
C PRO A 130 4.54 -25.54 -4.34
N ALA A 131 4.89 -26.75 -4.80
CA ALA A 131 5.07 -27.93 -3.95
C ALA A 131 6.21 -27.80 -2.91
N LYS A 132 7.16 -26.88 -3.12
CA LYS A 132 8.31 -26.66 -2.23
C LYS A 132 8.11 -25.49 -1.25
N ARG A 133 7.05 -24.69 -1.40
CA ARG A 133 6.79 -23.54 -0.51
C ARG A 133 6.41 -24.02 0.87
N SER A 134 6.97 -23.42 1.91
CA SER A 134 6.75 -23.80 3.32
C SER A 134 5.26 -23.89 3.69
N ASN A 135 4.46 -22.90 3.29
CA ASN A 135 3.03 -22.82 3.60
C ASN A 135 2.12 -23.74 2.75
N ILE A 136 2.66 -24.35 1.69
CA ILE A 136 1.90 -25.21 0.77
C ILE A 136 2.29 -26.67 0.96
N ARG A 137 3.59 -26.96 1.08
CA ARG A 137 4.13 -28.32 1.26
C ARG A 137 3.53 -29.07 2.45
N ILE A 138 3.13 -28.34 3.50
CA ILE A 138 2.59 -28.91 4.74
C ILE A 138 1.08 -29.20 4.70
N ARG A 139 0.39 -28.84 3.61
CA ARG A 139 -1.06 -29.08 3.47
C ARG A 139 -1.39 -30.57 3.50
N LYS A 140 -2.62 -30.87 3.90
CA LYS A 140 -3.17 -32.21 4.03
C LYS A 140 -4.48 -32.33 3.23
N PRO A 141 -4.78 -33.52 2.67
CA PRO A 141 -3.94 -34.72 2.64
C PRO A 141 -2.69 -34.57 1.77
N TYR A 142 -2.72 -33.70 0.75
CA TYR A 142 -1.60 -33.45 -0.16
C TYR A 142 -1.25 -31.96 -0.23
N TRP A 143 -0.06 -31.63 -0.75
CA TRP A 143 0.40 -30.23 -0.88
C TRP A 143 -0.54 -29.39 -1.76
N TYR A 144 -1.19 -30.02 -2.74
CA TYR A 144 -2.13 -29.40 -3.67
C TYR A 144 -3.58 -29.37 -3.15
N SER A 145 -3.89 -30.02 -2.03
CA SER A 145 -5.23 -30.00 -1.46
C SER A 145 -5.56 -28.62 -0.89
N LEU A 146 -6.67 -28.03 -1.34
CA LEU A 146 -7.12 -26.72 -0.88
C LEU A 146 -8.07 -26.79 0.33
N GLY A 147 -8.51 -28.00 0.72
CA GLY A 147 -9.36 -28.21 1.89
C GLY A 147 -10.72 -27.53 1.76
N ILE A 148 -11.27 -27.49 0.54
CA ILE A 148 -12.55 -26.86 0.26
C ILE A 148 -13.64 -27.69 0.95
N PRO A 149 -14.35 -27.13 1.94
CA PRO A 149 -15.41 -27.86 2.62
C PRO A 149 -16.60 -28.06 1.68
N PRO A 150 -17.46 -29.05 1.93
CA PRO A 150 -18.75 -29.16 1.25
C PRO A 150 -19.52 -27.83 1.35
N SER A 151 -20.02 -27.38 0.20
CA SER A 151 -20.77 -26.14 0.05
C SER A 151 -22.23 -26.37 0.39
N ALA A 152 -22.87 -25.40 1.04
CA ALA A 152 -24.34 -25.35 1.05
C ALA A 152 -24.84 -24.96 -0.35
N PRO A 153 -26.05 -25.41 -0.75
CA PRO A 153 -26.58 -25.17 -2.09
C PRO A 153 -26.81 -23.68 -2.38
N ARG A 154 -27.19 -22.89 -1.36
CA ARG A 154 -27.35 -21.44 -1.44
C ARG A 154 -26.59 -20.78 -0.30
N ARG A 155 -25.71 -19.83 -0.64
CA ARG A 155 -24.85 -19.11 0.32
C ARG A 155 -24.85 -17.64 -0.02
N ILE A 156 -24.44 -16.80 0.93
CA ILE A 156 -24.28 -15.37 0.68
C ILE A 156 -22.78 -15.05 0.67
N VAL A 157 -22.35 -14.26 -0.30
CA VAL A 157 -20.98 -13.76 -0.44
C VAL A 157 -20.96 -12.30 -0.03
N VAL A 158 -20.01 -11.96 0.84
CA VAL A 158 -19.81 -10.60 1.34
C VAL A 158 -18.35 -10.19 1.23
N PRO A 159 -18.05 -8.90 1.00
CA PRO A 159 -16.67 -8.44 0.86
C PRO A 159 -15.96 -8.25 2.22
N GLU A 160 -14.66 -8.53 2.24
CA GLU A 160 -13.77 -8.15 3.36
C GLU A 160 -13.47 -6.64 3.33
N HIS A 161 -13.44 -6.03 2.14
CA HIS A 161 -13.08 -4.63 1.94
C HIS A 161 -14.24 -3.87 1.31
N ILE A 162 -14.72 -2.83 1.97
CA ILE A 162 -15.88 -2.04 1.55
C ILE A 162 -15.43 -0.59 1.30
N GLY A 163 -15.65 -0.14 0.06
CA GLY A 163 -15.38 1.23 -0.37
C GLY A 163 -16.62 2.11 -0.30
N ARG A 164 -17.22 2.40 -1.47
CA ARG A 164 -18.48 3.14 -1.63
C ARG A 164 -19.69 2.24 -1.82
N ARG A 165 -19.45 0.94 -1.96
CA ARG A 165 -20.44 -0.05 -2.35
C ARG A 165 -20.58 -1.11 -1.27
N TYR A 166 -21.70 -1.09 -0.56
CA TYR A 166 -22.12 -2.15 0.34
C TYR A 166 -22.97 -3.13 -0.45
N ILE A 167 -22.55 -4.39 -0.47
CA ILE A 167 -23.26 -5.42 -1.21
C ILE A 167 -23.06 -6.78 -0.53
N ALA A 168 -24.14 -7.54 -0.49
CA ALA A 168 -24.13 -8.96 -0.23
C ALA A 168 -24.87 -9.64 -1.38
N SER A 169 -24.32 -10.73 -1.94
CA SER A 169 -24.89 -11.41 -3.09
C SER A 169 -25.11 -12.90 -2.81
N VAL A 170 -26.16 -13.48 -3.35
CA VAL A 170 -26.38 -14.93 -3.29
C VAL A 170 -25.46 -15.62 -4.30
N LEU A 171 -24.82 -16.69 -3.83
CA LEU A 171 -24.13 -17.66 -4.65
C LEU A 171 -24.99 -18.92 -4.75
N GLU A 172 -25.63 -19.07 -5.91
CA GLU A 172 -26.48 -20.22 -6.27
C GLU A 172 -25.65 -21.41 -6.81
N GLN A 173 -24.40 -21.17 -7.22
CA GLN A 173 -23.52 -22.22 -7.74
C GLN A 173 -22.82 -22.96 -6.59
N GLU A 174 -23.21 -24.21 -6.34
CA GLU A 174 -22.64 -25.05 -5.27
C GLU A 174 -21.13 -25.30 -5.46
N GLU A 175 -20.73 -25.56 -6.70
CA GLU A 175 -19.33 -25.86 -7.07
C GLU A 175 -18.43 -24.63 -7.09
N ALA A 176 -19.00 -23.42 -7.10
CA ALA A 176 -18.23 -22.19 -7.15
C ALA A 176 -17.48 -21.96 -5.83
N VAL A 177 -16.21 -21.58 -5.98
CA VAL A 177 -15.29 -21.38 -4.88
C VAL A 177 -15.05 -19.89 -4.70
N VAL A 178 -15.33 -19.39 -3.50
CA VAL A 178 -14.98 -18.03 -3.10
C VAL A 178 -13.54 -18.03 -2.59
N ILE A 179 -12.73 -17.10 -3.10
CA ILE A 179 -11.33 -16.94 -2.66
C ILE A 179 -11.08 -15.54 -2.11
N ASP A 180 -9.99 -15.43 -1.35
CA ASP A 180 -9.35 -14.17 -1.00
C ASP A 180 -10.25 -13.17 -0.23
N LYS A 181 -10.42 -11.94 -0.73
CA LYS A 181 -11.02 -10.75 -0.09
C LYS A 181 -12.54 -10.82 0.07
N LEU A 182 -13.09 -12.04 0.10
CA LEU A 182 -14.51 -12.34 0.20
C LEU A 182 -14.73 -13.36 1.29
N TYR A 183 -15.87 -13.24 1.97
CA TYR A 183 -16.33 -14.19 2.97
C TYR A 183 -17.64 -14.83 2.52
N LEU A 184 -17.85 -16.05 3.01
CA LEU A 184 -19.09 -16.80 2.88
C LEU A 184 -19.89 -16.65 4.16
N VAL A 185 -21.17 -16.35 4.02
CA VAL A 185 -22.17 -16.43 5.08
C VAL A 185 -23.03 -17.64 4.75
N ASP A 186 -22.84 -18.72 5.51
CA ASP A 186 -23.56 -19.99 5.35
C ASP A 186 -24.72 -20.03 6.36
N PRO A 187 -25.98 -19.87 5.93
CA PRO A 187 -27.11 -19.92 6.85
C PRO A 187 -27.25 -21.30 7.49
N VAL A 188 -27.74 -21.35 8.74
CA VAL A 188 -28.00 -22.63 9.42
C VAL A 188 -29.17 -23.41 8.80
N ASN A 189 -30.08 -22.70 8.12
CA ASN A 189 -31.16 -23.25 7.29
C ASN A 189 -31.15 -22.51 5.94
N VAL A 190 -31.20 -23.26 4.83
CA VAL A 190 -31.21 -22.73 3.46
C VAL A 190 -32.39 -21.78 3.21
N GLU A 191 -33.52 -21.98 3.90
CA GLU A 191 -34.70 -21.12 3.80
C GLU A 191 -34.45 -19.70 4.35
N TYR A 192 -33.37 -19.50 5.12
CA TYR A 192 -33.03 -18.20 5.70
C TYR A 192 -32.29 -17.29 4.72
N VAL A 193 -31.81 -17.82 3.59
CA VAL A 193 -30.95 -17.10 2.63
C VAL A 193 -31.58 -15.76 2.21
N ASP A 194 -32.85 -15.76 1.80
CA ASP A 194 -33.46 -14.55 1.23
C ASP A 194 -33.68 -13.47 2.30
N VAL A 195 -34.14 -13.85 3.51
CA VAL A 195 -34.28 -12.90 4.63
C VAL A 195 -32.92 -12.33 5.04
N LEU A 196 -31.89 -13.17 5.12
CA LEU A 196 -30.54 -12.72 5.46
C LEU A 196 -29.97 -11.82 4.37
N LEU A 197 -30.12 -12.16 3.10
CA LEU A 197 -29.68 -11.34 1.98
C LEU A 197 -30.29 -9.94 2.03
N MET A 198 -31.62 -9.87 2.21
CA MET A 198 -32.35 -8.61 2.32
C MET A 198 -31.84 -7.82 3.54
N SER A 199 -31.69 -8.48 4.69
CA SER A 199 -31.17 -7.83 5.89
C SER A 199 -29.75 -7.29 5.69
N LEU A 200 -28.86 -8.04 5.05
CA LEU A 200 -27.46 -7.64 4.81
C LEU A 200 -27.35 -6.49 3.82
N ASN A 201 -28.31 -6.35 2.91
CA ASN A 201 -28.40 -5.25 1.96
C ASN A 201 -29.19 -4.03 2.49
N SER A 202 -29.61 -4.01 3.76
CA SER A 202 -30.30 -2.86 4.37
C SER A 202 -29.35 -1.77 4.88
N ALA A 203 -29.83 -0.53 4.94
CA ALA A 203 -29.09 0.62 5.47
C ALA A 203 -28.72 0.44 6.94
N LEU A 204 -29.54 -0.30 7.71
CA LEU A 204 -29.23 -0.67 9.08
C LEU A 204 -27.97 -1.54 9.16
N THR A 205 -27.82 -2.52 8.27
CA THR A 205 -26.59 -3.33 8.22
C THR A 205 -25.41 -2.50 7.74
N TRP A 206 -25.60 -1.65 6.73
CA TRP A 206 -24.52 -0.79 6.22
C TRP A 206 -24.00 0.17 7.29
N TYR A 207 -24.89 0.74 8.10
CA TYR A 207 -24.50 1.56 9.24
C TYR A 207 -23.70 0.78 10.28
N GLN A 208 -24.16 -0.43 10.62
CA GLN A 208 -23.42 -1.30 11.55
C GLN A 208 -22.03 -1.68 11.03
N LEU A 209 -21.86 -1.84 9.72
CA LEU A 209 -20.55 -2.08 9.10
C LEU A 209 -19.64 -0.87 9.32
N GLU A 210 -20.09 0.35 9.05
CA GLU A 210 -19.30 1.57 9.30
C GLU A 210 -18.86 1.71 10.76
N LEU A 211 -19.69 1.30 11.72
CA LEU A 211 -19.34 1.36 13.14
C LEU A 211 -18.28 0.32 13.57
N ARG A 212 -18.22 -0.84 12.89
CA ARG A 212 -17.38 -1.98 13.30
C ARG A 212 -16.12 -2.14 12.47
N GLY A 213 -16.17 -1.76 11.20
CA GLY A 213 -15.08 -1.95 10.28
C GLY A 213 -13.89 -1.04 10.61
N ARG A 214 -12.70 -1.48 10.19
CA ARG A 214 -11.43 -0.80 10.50
C ARG A 214 -10.98 -0.01 9.29
N THR A 215 -10.60 1.24 9.48
CA THR A 215 -9.94 2.03 8.44
C THR A 215 -8.44 1.74 8.48
N GLN A 216 -7.93 0.87 7.61
CA GLN A 216 -6.48 0.69 7.50
C GLN A 216 -5.84 1.87 6.77
N LEU A 217 -4.80 2.47 7.38
CA LEU A 217 -3.85 3.40 6.75
C LEU A 217 -4.45 4.65 6.06
N GLY A 218 -5.67 5.06 6.44
CA GLY A 218 -6.35 6.24 5.90
C GLY A 218 -6.60 6.16 4.40
N GLN A 219 -6.80 4.97 3.83
CA GLN A 219 -7.08 4.81 2.39
C GLN A 219 -8.57 4.94 2.05
N GLY A 220 -9.42 5.18 3.06
CA GLY A 220 -10.86 5.32 2.90
C GLY A 220 -11.56 4.03 2.47
N VAL A 221 -10.95 2.87 2.68
CA VAL A 221 -11.59 1.55 2.53
C VAL A 221 -11.77 0.97 3.93
N LEU A 222 -12.97 0.45 4.18
CA LEU A 222 -13.35 -0.22 5.41
C LEU A 222 -12.93 -1.70 5.31
N GLU A 223 -12.10 -2.16 6.22
CA GLU A 223 -11.76 -3.58 6.36
C GLU A 223 -12.65 -4.20 7.45
N VAL A 224 -13.50 -5.14 7.04
CA VAL A 224 -14.46 -5.83 7.90
C VAL A 224 -14.04 -7.29 8.00
N LYS A 225 -13.69 -7.74 9.20
CA LYS A 225 -13.25 -9.11 9.49
C LYS A 225 -14.42 -9.99 9.90
N ILE A 226 -14.19 -11.30 9.91
CA ILE A 226 -15.19 -12.32 10.30
C ILE A 226 -15.92 -11.95 11.61
N PRO A 227 -15.24 -11.59 12.72
CA PRO A 227 -15.95 -11.23 13.96
C PRO A 227 -16.85 -10.00 13.83
N ASP A 228 -16.50 -9.06 12.95
CA ASP A 228 -17.29 -7.85 12.72
C ASP A 228 -18.59 -8.19 11.97
N TRP A 229 -18.51 -9.10 10.99
CA TRP A 229 -19.67 -9.68 10.30
C TRP A 229 -20.54 -10.50 11.25
N GLU A 230 -19.94 -11.41 12.03
CA GLU A 230 -20.64 -12.26 12.99
C GLU A 230 -21.47 -11.46 13.99
N GLY A 231 -20.98 -10.29 14.42
CA GLY A 231 -21.66 -9.39 15.33
C GLY A 231 -22.81 -8.58 14.74
N LEU A 232 -23.07 -8.63 13.42
CA LEU A 232 -24.16 -7.87 12.79
C LEU A 232 -25.52 -8.29 13.30
N LEU A 233 -26.36 -7.32 13.66
CA LEU A 233 -27.76 -7.56 13.95
C LEU A 233 -28.52 -7.61 12.61
N VAL A 234 -29.13 -8.75 12.34
CA VAL A 234 -29.93 -9.02 11.14
C VAL A 234 -31.36 -9.38 11.51
N LEU A 235 -32.29 -9.23 10.57
CA LEU A 235 -33.67 -9.72 10.73
C LEU A 235 -33.64 -11.20 11.12
N ASN A 236 -34.42 -11.58 12.13
CA ASN A 236 -34.52 -12.97 12.55
C ASN A 236 -35.37 -13.76 11.55
N PRO A 237 -34.77 -14.64 10.73
CA PRO A 237 -35.49 -15.39 9.70
C PRO A 237 -36.55 -16.34 10.28
N GLU A 238 -36.40 -16.82 11.53
CA GLU A 238 -37.42 -17.66 12.19
C GLU A 238 -38.73 -16.91 12.45
N LYS A 239 -38.67 -15.58 12.48
CA LYS A 239 -39.81 -14.71 12.80
C LYS A 239 -40.40 -14.01 11.59
N ILE A 240 -39.80 -14.15 10.40
CA ILE A 240 -40.24 -13.51 9.18
C ILE A 240 -40.76 -14.58 8.21
N HIS A 241 -42.07 -14.69 8.09
CA HIS A 241 -42.74 -15.68 7.24
C HIS A 241 -44.09 -15.17 6.75
N GLY A 242 -44.70 -15.88 5.79
CA GLY A 242 -45.99 -15.52 5.21
C GLY A 242 -46.01 -14.10 4.63
N ASP A 243 -47.04 -13.33 4.97
CA ASP A 243 -47.26 -11.98 4.44
C ASP A 243 -46.08 -11.03 4.67
N GLN A 244 -45.37 -11.15 5.81
CA GLN A 244 -44.20 -10.31 6.10
C GLN A 244 -43.05 -10.58 5.13
N LEU A 245 -42.81 -11.86 4.80
CA LEU A 245 -41.79 -12.24 3.84
C LEU A 245 -42.17 -11.76 2.45
N SER A 246 -43.43 -11.94 2.05
CA SER A 246 -43.92 -11.47 0.75
C SER A 246 -43.84 -9.94 0.61
N GLU A 247 -44.23 -9.19 1.63
CA GLU A 247 -44.12 -7.72 1.68
C GLU A 247 -42.65 -7.29 1.53
N LEU A 248 -41.74 -7.91 2.30
CA LEU A 248 -40.31 -7.60 2.27
C LEU A 248 -39.67 -7.94 0.91
N SER A 249 -39.95 -9.12 0.36
CA SER A 249 -39.43 -9.55 -0.94
C SER A 249 -39.94 -8.67 -2.08
N ALA A 250 -41.23 -8.29 -2.06
CA ALA A 250 -41.81 -7.40 -3.07
C ALA A 250 -41.14 -6.01 -3.06
N ALA A 251 -40.81 -5.49 -1.87
CA ALA A 251 -40.12 -4.21 -1.74
C ALA A 251 -38.63 -4.29 -2.09
N PHE A 252 -37.98 -5.45 -1.89
CA PHE A 252 -36.58 -5.65 -2.24
C PHE A 252 -36.35 -5.90 -3.74
N ALA A 253 -37.32 -6.51 -4.43
CA ALA A 253 -37.16 -6.90 -5.83
C ALA A 253 -36.67 -5.77 -6.75
N PRO A 254 -37.19 -4.52 -6.70
CA PRO A 254 -36.75 -3.45 -7.60
C PRO A 254 -35.31 -3.00 -7.38
N ILE A 255 -34.79 -3.12 -6.14
CA ILE A 255 -33.40 -2.75 -5.82
C ILE A 255 -32.42 -3.93 -5.94
N SER A 256 -32.94 -5.15 -6.10
CA SER A 256 -32.12 -6.36 -6.18
C SER A 256 -31.46 -6.60 -7.54
N THR A 257 -31.87 -5.86 -8.57
CA THR A 257 -31.30 -5.92 -9.92
C THR A 257 -30.40 -4.74 -10.23
N GLU A 258 -30.30 -3.78 -9.32
CA GLU A 258 -29.58 -2.54 -9.56
C GLU A 258 -28.07 -2.72 -9.35
N GLN A 259 -27.30 -2.41 -10.40
CA GLN A 259 -25.84 -2.37 -10.32
C GLN A 259 -25.40 -1.00 -9.79
N SER A 260 -25.70 -0.71 -8.53
CA SER A 260 -25.32 0.55 -7.90
C SER A 260 -23.80 0.61 -7.72
N ILE A 261 -23.18 1.66 -8.26
CA ILE A 261 -21.74 1.96 -8.10
C ILE A 261 -21.49 2.60 -6.73
N ASP A 262 -22.48 3.33 -6.19
CA ASP A 262 -22.46 3.96 -4.88
C ASP A 262 -23.77 3.72 -4.12
N SER A 263 -23.66 2.94 -3.06
CA SER A 263 -24.79 2.56 -2.22
C SER A 263 -25.44 3.73 -1.48
N LEU A 264 -24.71 4.81 -1.20
CA LEU A 264 -25.25 5.96 -0.46
C LEU A 264 -26.12 6.87 -1.33
N GLU A 265 -25.85 6.89 -2.64
CA GLU A 265 -26.65 7.63 -3.62
C GLU A 265 -28.05 7.02 -3.73
N SER A 266 -28.16 5.68 -3.71
CA SER A 266 -29.45 5.00 -3.83
C SER A 266 -30.37 5.11 -2.62
N LEU A 267 -29.88 5.62 -1.48
CA LEU A 267 -30.71 5.85 -0.28
C LEU A 267 -31.87 6.85 -0.53
N ALA A 268 -31.77 7.68 -1.56
CA ALA A 268 -32.84 8.61 -1.93
C ALA A 268 -33.90 7.98 -2.85
N ASP A 269 -33.66 6.78 -3.40
CA ASP A 269 -34.55 6.17 -4.39
C ASP A 269 -35.85 5.69 -3.75
N ALA A 270 -36.98 5.91 -4.43
CA ALA A 270 -38.30 5.60 -3.89
C ALA A 270 -38.47 4.11 -3.54
N ALA A 271 -37.91 3.21 -4.37
CA ALA A 271 -37.92 1.77 -4.11
C ALA A 271 -37.09 1.43 -2.86
N ARG A 272 -35.91 2.06 -2.71
CA ARG A 272 -35.05 1.88 -1.56
C ARG A 272 -35.71 2.37 -0.28
N VAL A 273 -36.31 3.56 -0.31
CA VAL A 273 -37.07 4.12 0.83
C VAL A 273 -38.16 3.16 1.28
N THR A 274 -38.92 2.60 0.34
CA THR A 274 -40.00 1.63 0.62
C THR A 274 -39.46 0.39 1.32
N PHE A 275 -38.37 -0.19 0.79
CA PHE A 275 -37.72 -1.35 1.39
C PHE A 275 -37.25 -1.07 2.82
N GLU A 276 -36.55 0.04 3.05
CA GLU A 276 -36.02 0.38 4.37
C GLU A 276 -37.13 0.68 5.39
N GLU A 277 -38.24 1.29 4.98
CA GLU A 277 -39.40 1.51 5.85
C GLU A 277 -40.05 0.19 6.30
N ILE A 278 -40.12 -0.80 5.40
CA ILE A 278 -40.57 -2.14 5.76
C ILE A 278 -39.60 -2.80 6.73
N VAL A 279 -38.28 -2.69 6.51
CA VAL A 279 -37.28 -3.19 7.47
C VAL A 279 -37.48 -2.53 8.85
N MET A 280 -37.68 -1.21 8.91
CA MET A 280 -37.94 -0.50 10.18
C MET A 280 -39.23 -0.97 10.87
N LYS A 281 -40.31 -1.19 10.10
CA LYS A 281 -41.58 -1.76 10.61
C LYS A 281 -41.35 -3.16 11.19
N LEU A 282 -40.63 -4.03 10.48
CA LEU A 282 -40.35 -5.40 10.91
C LEU A 282 -39.50 -5.48 12.18
N ILE A 283 -38.61 -4.51 12.43
CA ILE A 283 -37.86 -4.45 13.69
C ILE A 283 -38.66 -3.85 14.86
N GLY A 284 -39.90 -3.41 14.62
CA GLY A 284 -40.82 -2.89 15.62
C GLY A 284 -40.81 -1.37 15.78
N SER A 285 -40.31 -0.62 14.79
CA SER A 285 -40.38 0.84 14.83
C SER A 285 -41.84 1.32 14.81
N SER A 286 -42.18 2.21 15.75
CA SER A 286 -43.47 2.92 15.75
C SER A 286 -43.53 4.07 14.75
N LYS A 287 -42.37 4.52 14.23
CA LYS A 287 -42.25 5.61 13.26
C LYS A 287 -41.23 5.25 12.16
N PRO A 288 -41.55 4.27 11.28
CA PRO A 288 -40.59 3.72 10.32
C PRO A 288 -39.85 4.76 9.49
N SER A 289 -40.56 5.73 8.92
CA SER A 289 -39.97 6.79 8.10
C SER A 289 -38.98 7.67 8.88
N ARG A 290 -39.27 7.96 10.16
CA ARG A 290 -38.39 8.78 11.00
C ARG A 290 -37.13 8.00 11.37
N ASP A 291 -37.29 6.77 11.81
CA ASP A 291 -36.16 5.95 12.27
C ASP A 291 -35.24 5.59 11.10
N ARG A 292 -35.81 5.30 9.91
CA ARG A 292 -35.06 5.16 8.65
C ARG A 292 -34.17 6.37 8.40
N LEU A 293 -34.74 7.59 8.43
CA LEU A 293 -33.99 8.83 8.20
C LEU A 293 -32.87 9.03 9.23
N THR A 294 -33.08 8.62 10.48
CA THR A 294 -32.04 8.66 11.51
C THR A 294 -30.87 7.74 11.16
N ILE A 295 -31.16 6.50 10.75
CA ILE A 295 -30.12 5.54 10.31
C ILE A 295 -29.37 6.04 9.08
N GLU A 296 -30.08 6.54 8.06
CA GLU A 296 -29.43 7.07 6.86
C GLU A 296 -28.51 8.25 7.14
N ARG A 297 -28.94 9.18 8.00
CA ARG A 297 -28.10 10.32 8.41
C ARG A 297 -26.85 9.84 9.15
N ALA A 298 -26.99 8.88 10.06
CA ALA A 298 -25.87 8.33 10.80
C ALA A 298 -24.89 7.57 9.89
N LEU A 299 -25.41 6.80 8.93
CA LEU A 299 -24.62 6.13 7.90
C LEU A 299 -23.85 7.12 7.03
N ARG A 300 -24.51 8.16 6.51
CA ARG A 300 -23.86 9.20 5.70
C ARG A 300 -22.80 9.95 6.49
N ALA A 301 -23.06 10.27 7.77
CA ALA A 301 -22.08 10.92 8.63
C ALA A 301 -20.84 10.03 8.87
N ALA A 302 -21.02 8.74 9.16
CA ALA A 302 -19.92 7.81 9.37
C ALA A 302 -19.08 7.61 8.09
N ALA A 303 -19.73 7.45 6.94
CA ALA A 303 -19.05 7.31 5.66
C ALA A 303 -18.33 8.61 5.21
N ALA A 304 -18.91 9.78 5.53
CA ALA A 304 -18.26 11.08 5.30
C ALA A 304 -17.01 11.23 6.17
N GLU A 305 -17.08 10.92 7.47
CA GLU A 305 -15.93 10.94 8.37
C GLU A 305 -14.80 10.03 7.88
N ARG A 306 -15.14 8.83 7.38
CA ARG A 306 -14.16 7.92 6.76
C ARG A 306 -13.51 8.52 5.51
N SER A 307 -14.27 9.27 4.71
CA SER A 307 -13.77 9.93 3.50
C SER A 307 -12.88 11.14 3.85
N GLU A 308 -13.25 11.95 4.83
CA GLU A 308 -12.45 13.08 5.32
C GLU A 308 -11.11 12.61 5.91
N ARG A 309 -11.12 11.51 6.68
CA ARG A 309 -9.87 10.88 7.18
C ARG A 309 -8.96 10.39 6.05
N ARG A 310 -9.54 10.00 4.91
CA ARG A 310 -8.73 9.63 3.73
C ARG A 310 -8.06 10.86 3.13
N GLU A 311 -8.81 11.95 3.00
CA GLU A 311 -8.29 13.21 2.46
C GLU A 311 -7.17 13.75 3.36
N SER A 312 -7.38 13.82 4.68
CA SER A 312 -6.35 14.29 5.62
C SER A 312 -5.08 13.42 5.61
N VAL A 313 -5.22 12.08 5.57
CA VAL A 313 -4.06 11.18 5.48
C VAL A 313 -3.39 11.27 4.10
N SER A 314 -4.13 11.55 3.03
CA SER A 314 -3.56 11.78 1.71
C SER A 314 -2.76 13.09 1.66
N GLU A 315 -3.27 14.15 2.26
CA GLU A 315 -2.59 15.44 2.42
C GLU A 315 -1.34 15.30 3.29
N GLU A 316 -1.44 14.59 4.42
CA GLU A 316 -0.28 14.26 5.27
C GLU A 316 0.74 13.39 4.54
N LYS A 317 0.31 12.43 3.70
CA LYS A 317 1.23 11.63 2.87
C LYS A 317 1.89 12.49 1.80
N ILE A 318 1.17 13.42 1.17
CA ILE A 318 1.73 14.36 0.19
C ILE A 318 2.74 15.29 0.88
N ALA A 319 2.39 15.85 2.04
CA ALA A 319 3.26 16.68 2.85
C ALA A 319 4.51 15.92 3.29
N ARG A 320 4.35 14.71 3.88
CA ARG A 320 5.48 13.83 4.25
C ARG A 320 6.32 13.42 3.06
N THR A 321 5.73 13.13 1.90
CA THR A 321 6.52 12.78 0.71
C THR A 321 7.34 13.97 0.21
N LYS A 322 6.84 15.20 0.37
CA LYS A 322 7.56 16.44 0.07
C LYS A 322 8.69 16.69 1.08
N THR A 323 8.49 16.37 2.36
CA THR A 323 9.53 16.49 3.41
C THR A 323 10.60 15.38 3.34
N ILE A 324 10.20 14.14 3.02
CA ILE A 324 11.07 12.95 3.03
C ILE A 324 11.92 12.86 1.75
N ARG A 325 11.46 13.36 0.59
CA ARG A 325 12.24 13.29 -0.66
C ARG A 325 13.25 14.44 -0.85
N GLY A 326 13.17 15.53 -0.08
CA GLY A 326 14.07 16.68 -0.22
C GLY A 326 15.15 16.80 0.86
N GLY A 327 14.79 16.76 2.15
CA GLY A 327 15.71 17.13 3.23
C GLY A 327 16.37 15.95 3.96
N ALA A 328 15.60 14.89 4.26
CA ALA A 328 16.04 13.82 5.15
C ALA A 328 17.18 12.94 4.58
N ASN A 329 17.35 12.92 3.24
CA ASN A 329 18.44 12.20 2.59
C ASN A 329 19.71 13.06 2.49
N VAL A 330 19.57 14.37 2.22
CA VAL A 330 20.71 15.28 2.06
C VAL A 330 21.44 15.48 3.38
N ASP A 331 20.72 15.82 4.46
CA ASP A 331 21.32 16.09 5.76
C ASP A 331 21.98 14.84 6.36
N ALA A 332 21.39 13.65 6.17
CA ALA A 332 21.93 12.40 6.68
C ALA A 332 23.25 12.01 5.98
N TYR A 333 23.32 12.15 4.65
CA TYR A 333 24.55 11.88 3.90
C TYR A 333 25.61 12.95 4.17
N ALA A 334 25.22 14.23 4.25
CA ALA A 334 26.11 15.33 4.60
C ALA A 334 26.73 15.13 6.00
N ALA A 335 25.93 14.76 6.99
CA ALA A 335 26.41 14.45 8.34
C ALA A 335 27.35 13.24 8.38
N ARG A 336 27.13 12.22 7.54
CA ARG A 336 28.03 11.06 7.42
C ARG A 336 29.37 11.40 6.79
N ILE A 337 29.40 12.34 5.83
CA ILE A 337 30.66 12.88 5.27
C ILE A 337 31.37 13.68 6.36
N ALA A 338 30.65 14.60 7.02
CA ALA A 338 31.20 15.44 8.09
C ALA A 338 31.75 14.64 9.28
N ALA A 339 31.15 13.50 9.63
CA ALA A 339 31.64 12.64 10.69
C ALA A 339 32.94 11.89 10.37
N ARG A 340 33.37 11.86 9.10
CA ARG A 340 34.58 11.14 8.64
C ARG A 340 35.81 12.02 8.51
N ILE A 341 35.65 13.34 8.56
CA ILE A 341 36.73 14.30 8.37
C ILE A 341 36.66 15.39 9.44
N SER A 342 37.82 15.90 9.83
CA SER A 342 37.89 17.07 10.72
C SER A 342 37.27 18.31 10.06
N PRO A 343 36.78 19.29 10.84
CA PRO A 343 36.39 20.60 10.31
C PRO A 343 37.50 21.25 9.46
N PHE A 344 37.12 22.19 8.60
CA PHE A 344 38.07 22.90 7.74
C PHE A 344 39.20 23.54 8.56
N PRO A 345 40.47 23.52 8.09
CA PRO A 345 41.59 24.01 8.87
C PRO A 345 41.45 25.48 9.29
N ASP A 346 41.73 25.79 10.55
CA ASP A 346 41.75 27.15 11.07
C ASP A 346 43.14 27.77 10.88
N PRO A 347 43.28 28.89 10.14
CA PRO A 347 44.57 29.53 9.91
C PRO A 347 45.25 30.01 11.20
N ARG A 348 44.49 30.28 12.26
CA ARG A 348 45.03 30.72 13.56
C ARG A 348 45.93 29.68 14.22
N ARG A 349 45.78 28.39 13.88
CA ARG A 349 46.60 27.29 14.42
C ARG A 349 48.05 27.30 13.95
N PHE A 350 48.32 27.99 12.84
CA PHE A 350 49.64 28.08 12.24
C PHE A 350 50.41 29.31 12.72
N VAL A 351 49.79 30.18 13.53
CA VAL A 351 50.43 31.40 14.05
C VAL A 351 51.44 31.02 15.14
N PRO A 352 52.74 31.33 14.99
CA PRO A 352 53.73 31.04 16.01
C PRO A 352 53.44 31.80 17.32
N THR A 353 53.66 31.14 18.47
CA THR A 353 53.50 31.76 19.78
C THR A 353 54.41 32.99 19.90
N GLY A 354 53.82 34.15 20.21
CA GLY A 354 54.55 35.42 20.36
C GLY A 354 54.81 36.17 19.05
N ALA A 355 54.22 35.75 17.92
CA ALA A 355 54.24 36.53 16.70
C ALA A 355 53.60 37.92 16.91
N MET A 356 54.19 38.95 16.30
CA MET A 356 53.56 40.27 16.23
C MET A 356 52.28 40.18 15.40
N ALA A 357 51.21 40.81 15.87
CA ALA A 357 49.92 40.83 15.20
C ALA A 357 49.28 42.22 15.23
N ALA A 358 48.56 42.55 14.17
CA ALA A 358 47.65 43.69 14.11
C ALA A 358 46.25 43.24 14.50
N THR A 359 45.53 44.07 15.26
CA THR A 359 44.13 43.81 15.61
C THR A 359 43.22 44.46 14.56
N ILE A 360 42.46 43.63 13.84
CA ILE A 360 41.50 44.07 12.84
C ILE A 360 40.09 43.91 13.40
N LEU A 361 39.27 44.97 13.33
CA LEU A 361 37.88 44.94 13.74
C LEU A 361 37.00 44.33 12.64
N VAL A 362 35.99 43.56 13.05
CA VAL A 362 35.00 42.95 12.17
C VAL A 362 33.67 43.68 12.33
N ASP A 363 33.12 44.17 11.23
CA ASP A 363 31.95 45.03 11.22
C ASP A 363 30.65 44.26 10.93
N GLY A 364 29.76 44.25 11.92
CA GLY A 364 28.36 43.84 11.80
C GLY A 364 28.10 42.33 11.76
N PRO A 365 26.82 41.92 11.70
CA PRO A 365 26.46 40.53 11.48
C PRO A 365 26.90 40.08 10.08
N LEU A 366 27.47 38.89 9.99
CA LEU A 366 27.89 38.29 8.72
C LEU A 366 26.68 37.69 8.01
N ASP A 367 25.99 38.51 7.21
CA ASP A 367 24.83 38.11 6.42
C ASP A 367 25.24 37.77 4.97
N GLY A 368 25.80 36.58 4.77
CA GLY A 368 26.10 36.05 3.43
C GLY A 368 27.47 35.36 3.32
N GLN A 369 27.80 34.94 2.10
CA GLN A 369 29.06 34.25 1.80
C GLN A 369 30.26 35.16 2.08
N ILE A 370 31.28 34.61 2.74
CA ILE A 370 32.51 35.33 3.08
C ILE A 370 33.53 35.19 1.95
N THR A 371 33.87 36.30 1.31
CA THR A 371 34.80 36.34 0.17
C THR A 371 35.91 37.38 0.39
N VAL A 372 37.05 37.18 -0.26
CA VAL A 372 38.11 38.19 -0.37
C VAL A 372 37.92 38.87 -1.73
N GLY A 373 38.15 40.19 -1.82
CA GLY A 373 38.09 40.89 -3.10
C GLY A 373 39.05 40.32 -4.13
N ASP A 374 38.66 40.36 -5.39
CA ASP A 374 39.36 39.70 -6.51
C ASP A 374 40.10 40.66 -7.43
N ASP A 375 39.97 41.97 -7.20
CA ASP A 375 40.67 43.01 -7.97
C ASP A 375 41.81 43.68 -7.17
N LEU A 376 42.60 44.49 -7.88
CA LEU A 376 43.75 45.19 -7.30
C LEU A 376 43.38 46.17 -6.17
N PHE A 377 42.12 46.62 -6.09
CA PHE A 377 41.66 47.62 -5.13
C PHE A 377 40.92 47.02 -3.93
N THR A 378 40.44 45.79 -4.06
CA THR A 378 39.61 45.09 -3.07
C THR A 378 40.29 43.84 -2.52
N SER A 379 41.45 43.43 -3.05
CA SER A 379 42.20 42.24 -2.59
C SER A 379 42.59 42.23 -1.10
N THR A 380 42.55 43.37 -0.42
CA THR A 380 42.77 43.49 1.03
C THR A 380 41.48 43.52 1.85
N GLN A 381 40.31 43.47 1.20
CA GLN A 381 39.01 43.55 1.82
C GLN A 381 38.35 42.17 1.90
N VAL A 382 37.66 41.92 3.01
CA VAL A 382 36.81 40.74 3.22
C VAL A 382 35.36 41.19 3.20
N PHE A 383 34.55 40.50 2.41
CA PHE A 383 33.14 40.79 2.21
C PHE A 383 32.28 39.71 2.85
N SER A 384 31.14 40.11 3.40
CA SER A 384 29.99 39.22 3.63
C SER A 384 28.88 39.65 2.67
N GLY A 385 28.62 38.82 1.66
CA GLY A 385 27.77 39.22 0.53
C GLY A 385 28.38 40.39 -0.25
N LYS A 386 27.77 41.58 -0.18
CA LYS A 386 28.24 42.80 -0.86
C LYS A 386 28.87 43.83 0.09
N ARG A 387 28.89 43.55 1.39
CA ARG A 387 29.38 44.48 2.42
C ARG A 387 30.79 44.12 2.81
N VAL A 388 31.69 45.10 2.85
CA VAL A 388 33.01 44.94 3.46
C VAL A 388 32.82 44.79 4.97
N VAL A 389 33.29 43.68 5.53
CA VAL A 389 33.21 43.37 6.96
C VAL A 389 34.55 43.49 7.66
N ALA A 390 35.66 43.43 6.92
CA ALA A 390 37.00 43.68 7.45
C ALA A 390 37.95 44.13 6.33
N THR A 391 39.00 44.88 6.69
CA THR A 391 40.06 45.30 5.78
C THR A 391 41.40 45.00 6.43
N ALA A 392 42.25 44.25 5.73
CA ALA A 392 43.62 43.95 6.14
C ALA A 392 44.62 44.95 5.53
N ASP A 393 45.85 44.94 6.04
CA ASP A 393 46.96 45.74 5.49
C ASP A 393 47.47 45.17 4.15
N ASP A 394 47.30 43.87 3.93
CA ASP A 394 47.76 43.16 2.73
C ASP A 394 46.83 42.00 2.34
N PRO A 395 46.93 41.46 1.11
CA PRO A 395 46.05 40.39 0.64
C PRO A 395 46.14 39.08 1.43
N SER A 396 47.31 38.73 1.97
CA SER A 396 47.49 37.53 2.80
C SER A 396 46.77 37.69 4.13
N GLY A 397 46.79 38.90 4.71
CA GLY A 397 45.98 39.26 5.86
C GLY A 397 44.47 39.10 5.61
N ALA A 398 43.97 39.52 4.44
CA ALA A 398 42.55 39.36 4.10
C ALA A 398 42.14 37.88 3.97
N VAL A 399 43.01 37.07 3.36
CA VAL A 399 42.83 35.61 3.26
C VAL A 399 42.81 34.95 4.65
N PHE A 400 43.69 35.39 5.56
CA PHE A 400 43.73 34.91 6.95
C PHE A 400 42.43 35.25 7.70
N ILE A 401 41.96 36.50 7.59
CA ILE A 401 40.71 36.96 8.19
C ILE A 401 39.53 36.13 7.67
N ARG A 402 39.43 35.90 6.35
CA ARG A 402 38.39 35.04 5.78
C ARG A 402 38.42 33.64 6.41
N GLY A 403 39.59 33.02 6.50
CA GLY A 403 39.73 31.68 7.08
C GLY A 403 39.32 31.63 8.55
N ALA A 404 39.63 32.66 9.34
CA ALA A 404 39.21 32.76 10.73
C ALA A 404 37.69 32.95 10.88
N LEU A 405 37.08 33.82 10.06
CA LEU A 405 35.64 34.10 10.09
C LEU A 405 34.78 32.92 9.60
N LEU A 406 35.31 32.05 8.74
CA LEU A 406 34.62 30.81 8.37
C LEU A 406 34.47 29.86 9.57
N GLN A 407 35.44 29.85 10.49
CA GLN A 407 35.41 29.02 11.70
C GLN A 407 34.59 29.65 12.82
N ASP A 408 34.67 30.98 12.95
CA ASP A 408 34.06 31.72 14.05
C ASP A 408 33.49 33.05 13.52
N PRO A 409 32.24 33.03 13.04
CA PRO A 409 31.61 34.18 12.40
C PRO A 409 31.22 35.31 13.38
N ASP A 410 31.23 35.03 14.69
CA ASP A 410 30.82 35.99 15.73
C ASP A 410 32.01 36.83 16.26
N LEU A 411 33.20 36.67 15.68
CA LEU A 411 34.39 37.45 16.05
C LEU A 411 34.15 38.94 15.77
N LYS A 412 34.38 39.76 16.78
CA LYS A 412 34.36 41.23 16.68
C LYS A 412 35.72 41.83 16.36
N GLU A 413 36.78 41.07 16.64
CA GLU A 413 38.16 41.44 16.36
C GLU A 413 39.00 40.20 16.08
N ILE A 414 40.00 40.34 15.21
CA ILE A 414 40.91 39.27 14.79
C ILE A 414 42.35 39.77 14.89
N SER A 415 43.20 39.01 15.58
CA SER A 415 44.65 39.23 15.59
C SER A 415 45.27 38.59 14.35
N VAL A 416 45.70 39.43 13.40
CA VAL A 416 46.32 39.01 12.15
C VAL A 416 47.84 39.15 12.27
N PRO A 417 48.64 38.08 12.07
CA PRO A 417 50.09 38.21 12.12
C PRO A 417 50.60 39.15 11.03
N VAL A 418 51.70 39.86 11.29
CA VAL A 418 52.25 40.87 10.37
C VAL A 418 53.65 40.52 9.86
N GLY A 419 54.08 41.17 8.78
CA GLY A 419 55.38 40.95 8.13
C GLY A 419 55.48 39.55 7.53
N ASN A 420 56.69 39.00 7.39
CA ASN A 420 56.90 37.70 6.72
C ASN A 420 56.22 36.50 7.44
N VAL A 421 55.69 36.70 8.64
CA VAL A 421 54.98 35.65 9.38
C VAL A 421 53.65 35.31 8.72
N ILE A 422 52.91 36.29 8.19
CA ILE A 422 51.61 36.04 7.54
C ILE A 422 51.74 35.16 6.31
N GLU A 423 52.77 35.37 5.50
CA GLU A 423 53.01 34.59 4.28
C GLU A 423 53.27 33.11 4.62
N ASN A 424 54.14 32.85 5.60
CA ASN A 424 54.42 31.48 6.06
C ASN A 424 53.17 30.80 6.62
N VAL A 425 52.39 31.51 7.44
CA VAL A 425 51.12 31.03 8.02
C VAL A 425 50.13 30.65 6.92
N ILE A 426 49.96 31.52 5.91
CA ILE A 426 49.05 31.29 4.79
C ILE A 426 49.52 30.13 3.91
N ASP A 427 50.83 29.98 3.68
CA ASP A 427 51.36 28.90 2.86
C ASP A 427 51.21 27.53 3.53
N GLU A 428 51.46 27.45 4.84
CA GLU A 428 51.20 26.24 5.63
C GLU A 428 49.71 25.91 5.68
N TRP A 429 48.86 26.91 5.94
CA TRP A 429 47.41 26.73 5.95
C TRP A 429 46.87 26.27 4.59
N ARG A 430 47.34 26.87 3.48
CA ARG A 430 46.96 26.45 2.11
C ARG A 430 47.37 25.02 1.82
N ARG A 431 48.51 24.55 2.35
CA ARG A 431 48.93 23.15 2.23
C ARG A 431 47.94 22.23 2.94
N GLU A 432 47.61 22.54 4.19
CA GLU A 432 46.63 21.76 4.97
C GLU A 432 45.25 21.76 4.30
N CYS A 433 44.80 22.90 3.75
CA CYS A 433 43.53 23.01 3.03
C CYS A 433 43.47 22.12 1.78
N ARG A 434 44.59 22.01 1.02
CA ARG A 434 44.66 21.09 -0.12
C ARG A 434 44.55 19.64 0.32
N ASP A 435 45.29 19.25 1.35
CA ASP A 435 45.25 17.90 1.90
C ASP A 435 43.86 17.57 2.46
N TRP A 436 43.20 18.54 3.08
CA TRP A 436 41.82 18.44 3.54
C TRP A 436 40.84 18.22 2.39
N HIS A 437 40.97 18.97 1.28
CA HIS A 437 40.06 18.85 0.14
C HIS A 437 40.14 17.46 -0.50
N ILE A 438 41.35 16.90 -0.64
CA ILE A 438 41.55 15.53 -1.13
C ILE A 438 40.84 14.51 -0.23
N LYS A 439 40.96 14.66 1.10
CA LYS A 439 40.28 13.78 2.07
C LYS A 439 38.76 13.94 2.00
N PHE A 440 38.27 15.16 1.80
CA PHE A 440 36.84 15.44 1.66
C PHE A 440 36.26 14.78 0.42
N GLU A 441 36.89 14.93 -0.75
CA GLU A 441 36.45 14.31 -2.00
C GLU A 441 36.40 12.78 -1.89
N GLN A 442 37.42 12.18 -1.28
CA GLN A 442 37.45 10.73 -1.04
C GLN A 442 36.30 10.28 -0.13
N ALA A 443 36.07 10.99 0.99
CA ALA A 443 34.97 10.67 1.91
C ALA A 443 33.60 10.84 1.25
N ALA A 444 33.43 11.89 0.43
CA ALA A 444 32.23 12.18 -0.32
C ALA A 444 31.93 11.06 -1.35
N GLU A 445 32.93 10.65 -2.14
CA GLU A 445 32.78 9.59 -3.13
C GLU A 445 32.42 8.24 -2.49
N GLU A 446 33.07 7.90 -1.37
CA GLU A 446 32.76 6.66 -0.65
C GLU A 446 31.33 6.63 -0.09
N VAL A 447 30.89 7.73 0.52
CA VAL A 447 29.55 7.82 1.14
C VAL A 447 28.45 7.83 0.07
N MET A 448 28.72 8.43 -1.09
CA MET A 448 27.74 8.60 -2.18
C MET A 448 27.88 7.57 -3.31
N LYS A 449 28.70 6.52 -3.17
CA LYS A 449 28.98 5.51 -4.22
C LYS A 449 27.73 4.88 -4.86
N ALA A 450 26.63 4.78 -4.13
CA ALA A 450 25.37 4.21 -4.60
C ALA A 450 24.38 5.24 -5.19
N ILE A 451 24.71 6.55 -5.15
CA ILE A 451 23.87 7.64 -5.64
C ILE A 451 24.32 7.99 -7.06
N THR A 452 23.43 7.78 -8.03
CA THR A 452 23.67 8.07 -9.45
C THR A 452 23.14 9.44 -9.89
N ASP A 453 22.28 10.07 -9.09
CA ASP A 453 21.72 11.40 -9.37
C ASP A 453 22.75 12.49 -9.09
N ILE A 454 23.19 13.18 -10.15
CA ILE A 454 24.21 14.23 -10.09
C ILE A 454 23.74 15.45 -9.28
N ARG A 455 22.46 15.82 -9.40
CA ARG A 455 21.92 16.99 -8.71
C ARG A 455 21.89 16.76 -7.20
N LEU A 456 21.41 15.58 -6.79
CA LEU A 456 21.35 15.20 -5.38
C LEU A 456 22.77 15.12 -4.77
N ARG A 457 23.76 14.63 -5.52
CA ARG A 457 25.16 14.64 -5.08
C ARG A 457 25.67 16.07 -4.85
N GLY A 458 25.34 17.00 -5.75
CA GLY A 458 25.67 18.42 -5.58
C GLY A 458 25.09 19.00 -4.30
N GLU A 459 23.81 18.76 -4.03
CA GLU A 459 23.11 19.24 -2.82
C GLU A 459 23.72 18.64 -1.53
N ILE A 460 24.11 17.35 -1.53
CA ILE A 460 24.81 16.70 -0.40
C ILE A 460 26.18 17.32 -0.15
N VAL A 461 26.95 17.56 -1.21
CA VAL A 461 28.30 18.15 -1.10
C VAL A 461 28.23 19.55 -0.53
N GLU A 462 27.36 20.40 -1.07
CA GLU A 462 27.17 21.77 -0.59
C GLU A 462 26.76 21.79 0.89
N ARG A 463 25.85 20.88 1.28
CA ARG A 463 25.43 20.77 2.68
C ARG A 463 26.54 20.25 3.59
N ALA A 464 27.36 19.31 3.13
CA ALA A 464 28.50 18.79 3.90
C ALA A 464 29.58 19.86 4.09
N LEU A 465 29.91 20.62 3.05
CA LEU A 465 30.82 21.77 3.14
C LEU A 465 30.29 22.83 4.11
N THR A 466 28.96 23.00 4.17
CA THR A 466 28.28 23.84 5.16
C THR A 466 28.53 23.39 6.60
N LEU A 467 28.38 22.08 6.87
CA LEU A 467 28.63 21.53 8.21
C LEU A 467 30.11 21.56 8.62
N LEU A 468 31.02 21.63 7.64
CA LEU A 468 32.47 21.57 7.85
C LEU A 468 33.16 22.95 7.81
N HIS A 469 32.40 24.05 7.68
CA HIS A 469 32.95 25.42 7.62
C HIS A 469 33.87 25.68 6.41
N ALA A 470 33.54 25.07 5.25
CA ALA A 470 34.41 25.03 4.05
C ALA A 470 33.81 25.70 2.79
N HIS A 471 32.91 26.68 2.95
CA HIS A 471 32.13 27.32 1.87
C HIS A 471 32.77 28.57 1.24
#